data_AF-A0A838D1B5-F1
#
_entry.id   AF-A0A838D1B5-F1
#
_cell.length_a   1.000
_cell.length_b   1.000
_cell.length_c   1.000
_cell.angle_alpha   90.00
_cell.angle_beta   90.00
_cell.angle_gamma   90.00
#
_symmetry.space_group_name_H-M   'P 1'
#
loop_
_entity.id
_entity.type
_entity.pdbx_description
1 polymer ?
#
loop_
_entity_poly.entity_id
_entity_poly.type
_entity_poly.pdbx_seq_one_letter_code
_entity_poly.pdbx_strand_id
1 'polypeptide(L)' 'ASGMTNREIARELYVTVKAVQWHLGNAYRKLEVKGREGLAAALGDAGSSAEVLDP' A
#
# COMPACT_ATOMS: atom_id res chain seq x y z
N ALA A 1 5.97 -2.56 0.03
CA ALA A 1 5.06 -1.44 -0.28
C ALA A 1 5.86 -0.15 -0.30
N SER A 2 5.81 0.64 -1.37
CA SER A 2 6.75 1.74 -1.69
C SER A 2 6.70 2.98 -0.76
N GLY A 3 6.24 2.85 0.49
CA GLY A 3 6.29 3.93 1.49
C GLY A 3 5.28 5.08 1.33
N MET A 4 4.53 5.14 0.22
CA MET A 4 3.62 6.26 -0.06
C MET A 4 2.57 6.51 1.03
N THR A 5 2.38 7.77 1.39
CA THR A 5 1.30 8.24 2.26
C THR A 5 -0.05 8.19 1.54
N ASN A 6 -1.15 8.14 2.30
CA ASN A 6 -2.50 8.17 1.72
C ASN A 6 -2.77 9.44 0.87
N ARG A 7 -2.10 10.56 1.18
CA ARG A 7 -2.19 11.79 0.39
C ARG A 7 -1.48 11.67 -0.95
N GLU A 8 -0.33 11.01 -1.00
CA GLU A 8 0.38 10.75 -2.26
C GLU A 8 -0.41 9.78 -3.13
N ILE A 9 -0.91 8.69 -2.56
CA ILE A 9 -1.76 7.72 -3.27
C ILE A 9 -3.01 8.42 -3.84
N ALA A 10 -3.64 9.29 -3.05
CA ALA A 10 -4.81 10.05 -3.49
C ALA A 10 -4.51 10.96 -4.69
N ARG A 11 -3.37 11.66 -4.67
CA ARG A 11 -2.94 12.51 -5.78
C ARG A 11 -2.64 11.70 -7.04
N GLU A 12 -1.87 10.62 -6.90
CA GLU A 12 -1.45 9.77 -8.02
C GLU A 12 -2.64 9.13 -8.74
N LEU A 13 -3.64 8.69 -7.95
CA LEU A 13 -4.82 8.01 -8.47
C LEU A 13 -6.00 8.95 -8.74
N TYR A 14 -5.82 10.27 -8.56
CA TYR A 14 -6.87 11.29 -8.71
C TYR A 14 -8.15 11.01 -7.89
N VAL A 15 -7.98 10.47 -6.68
CA VAL A 15 -9.08 10.17 -5.75
C VAL A 15 -8.96 10.97 -4.46
N THR A 16 -10.00 10.93 -3.63
CA THR A 16 -9.93 11.56 -2.30
C THR A 16 -9.13 10.70 -1.31
N VAL A 17 -8.49 11.35 -0.33
CA VAL A 17 -7.86 10.65 0.80
C VAL A 17 -8.84 9.73 1.53
N LYS A 18 -10.12 10.13 1.63
CA LYS A 18 -11.17 9.33 2.27
C LYS A 18 -11.47 8.07 1.48
N ALA A 19 -11.46 8.13 0.14
CA ALA A 19 -11.60 6.95 -0.72
C ALA A 19 -10.42 5.99 -0.50
N VAL A 20 -9.17 6.49 -0.45
CA VAL A 20 -7.99 5.66 -0.15
C VAL A 20 -8.13 4.95 1.20
N GLN A 21 -8.53 5.66 2.25
CA GLN A 21 -8.76 5.07 3.57
C GLN A 21 -9.84 3.99 3.55
N TRP A 22 -10.94 4.21 2.82
CA TRP A 22 -12.01 3.24 2.67
C TRP A 22 -11.54 1.97 1.94
N HIS A 23 -10.81 2.13 0.84
CA HIS A 23 -10.22 0.99 0.11
C HIS A 23 -9.24 0.20 0.96
N LEU A 24 -8.34 0.88 1.70
CA LEU A 24 -7.39 0.23 2.60
C LEU A 24 -8.11 -0.52 3.73
N GLY A 25 -9.15 0.06 4.34
CA GLY A 25 -9.93 -0.62 5.37
C GLY A 25 -10.60 -1.90 4.85
N ASN A 26 -11.08 -1.87 3.60
CA ASN A 26 -11.63 -3.06 2.95
C ASN A 26 -10.56 -4.10 2.63
N ALA A 27 -9.39 -3.68 2.15
CA ALA A 27 -8.27 -4.57 1.90
C ALA A 27 -7.78 -5.24 3.19
N TYR A 28 -7.62 -4.47 4.27
CA TYR A 28 -7.21 -5.00 5.58
C TYR A 28 -8.18 -6.05 6.11
N ARG A 29 -9.50 -5.80 5.98
CA ARG A 29 -10.53 -6.75 6.40
C ARG A 29 -10.49 -8.03 5.57
N LYS A 30 -10.32 -7.92 4.25
CA LYS A 30 -10.27 -9.07 3.34
C LYS A 30 -9.03 -9.94 3.57
N LEU A 31 -7.93 -9.34 3.98
CA LEU A 31 -6.67 -10.02 4.25
C LEU A 31 -6.50 -10.38 5.73
N GLU A 32 -7.48 -10.05 6.58
CA GLU A 32 -7.46 -10.26 8.02
C GLU A 32 -6.22 -9.67 8.72
N VAL A 33 -5.71 -8.53 8.20
CA VAL A 33 -4.51 -7.86 8.72
C VAL A 33 -4.84 -6.60 9.51
N LYS A 34 -3.96 -6.31 10.48
CA LYS A 34 -4.03 -5.06 11.24
C LYS A 34 -3.10 -4.02 10.61
N GLY A 35 -3.71 -3.11 9.86
CA GLY A 35 -3.03 -1.94 9.33
C GLY A 35 -2.00 -2.25 8.25
N ARG A 36 -1.14 -1.25 7.99
CA ARG A 36 -0.24 -1.23 6.83
C ARG A 36 0.93 -2.21 6.98
N GLU A 37 1.42 -2.42 8.20
CA GLU A 37 2.49 -3.37 8.50
C GLU A 37 2.03 -4.80 8.26
N GLY A 38 0.85 -5.16 8.77
CA GLY A 38 0.24 -6.46 8.49
C GLY A 38 0.00 -6.68 7.00
N LEU A 39 -0.42 -5.64 6.28
CA LEU A 39 -0.55 -5.70 4.82
C LEU A 39 0.78 -5.98 4.12
N ALA A 40 1.89 -5.35 4.54
CA ALA A 40 3.20 -5.58 3.94
C ALA A 40 3.67 -7.03 4.14
N ALA A 41 3.41 -7.60 5.33
CA ALA A 41 3.70 -9.01 5.60
C ALA A 41 2.80 -9.96 4.79
N ALA A 42 1.49 -9.69 4.70
CA ALA A 42 0.54 -10.55 3.97
C ALA A 42 0.73 -10.51 2.45
N LEU A 43 1.19 -9.39 1.90
CA LEU A 43 1.53 -9.27 0.48
C LEU A 43 2.93 -9.80 0.15
N GLY A 44 3.66 -10.34 1.14
CA GLY A 44 4.95 -11.01 0.97
C GLY A 44 5.95 -10.18 0.20
N ASP A 45 6.50 -9.13 0.81
CA ASP A 45 7.58 -8.28 0.30
C ASP A 45 7.70 -8.17 -1.24
N ALA A 46 6.58 -7.92 -1.94
CA ALA A 46 6.56 -7.71 -3.38
C ALA A 46 7.22 -6.37 -3.79
N GLY A 47 8.03 -5.78 -2.90
CA GLY A 47 8.73 -4.51 -3.08
C GLY A 47 10.26 -4.60 -3.00
N SER A 48 10.85 -5.78 -2.80
CA SER A 48 12.31 -5.95 -2.82
C SER A 48 12.84 -6.46 -4.18
N SER A 49 12.27 -5.94 -5.27
CA SER A 49 12.81 -6.11 -6.63
C SER A 49 13.27 -4.77 -7.23
N ALA A 50 13.70 -3.84 -6.38
CA ALA A 50 14.31 -2.57 -6.80
C ALA A 50 15.83 -2.54 -6.62
N GLU A 51 16.47 -3.72 -6.55
CA GLU A 51 17.90 -3.89 -6.81
C GLU A 51 18.05 -4.94 -7.91
N VAL A 52 18.16 -4.52 -9.18
CA VAL A 52 19.17 -4.90 -10.20
C VAL A 52 18.81 -4.10 -11.46
N LEU A 53 19.23 -2.85 -11.48
CA LEU A 53 19.70 -2.22 -12.72
C LEU A 53 20.79 -1.22 -12.32
N ASP A 54 21.98 -1.74 -12.01
CA ASP A 54 23.25 -0.99 -12.06
C ASP A 54 23.92 -1.31 -13.41
N PRO A 55 24.73 -0.41 -14.00
CA PRO A 55 25.28 0.85 -13.47
C PRO A 55 24.80 2.14 -14.18
#